data_AF-K2EAC8-F1
#
_entry.id   AF-K2EAC8-F1
#
_cell.length_a   1.000
_cell.length_b   1.000
_cell.length_c   1.000
_cell.angle_alpha   90.00
_cell.angle_beta   90.00
_cell.angle_gamma   90.00
#
_symmetry.space_group_name_H-M   'P 1'
#
loop_
_entity.id
_entity.type
_entity.pdbx_description
1 polymer ?
#
loop_
_entity_poly.entity_id
_entity_poly.type
_entity_poly.pdbx_seq_one_letter_code
_entity_poly.pdbx_strand_id
1 'polypeptide(L)' 'MKKITLLVFQYKTIYLNIEANLLKMERLIKKYSYLKPDLVVFPEYSLTGPLFSNYNLSL' A
#
# COMPACT_ATOMS: atom_id res chain seq x y z
N MET A 1 -6.03 -28.71 -0.47
CA MET A 1 -5.86 -27.27 -0.81
C MET A 1 -5.61 -26.50 0.49
N LYS A 2 -4.54 -25.72 0.59
CA LYS A 2 -4.23 -24.90 1.79
C LYS A 2 -5.07 -23.62 1.76
N LYS A 3 -5.71 -23.25 2.88
CA LYS A 3 -6.35 -21.93 3.03
C LYS A 3 -5.26 -20.89 3.27
N ILE A 4 -5.36 -19.74 2.62
CA ILE A 4 -4.42 -18.61 2.71
C ILE A 4 -5.21 -17.37 3.13
N THR A 5 -4.68 -16.61 4.08
CA THR A 5 -5.26 -15.37 4.57
C THR A 5 -4.52 -14.18 3.99
N LEU A 6 -5.25 -13.33 3.26
CA LEU A 6 -4.70 -12.12 2.65
C LEU A 6 -5.12 -10.88 3.45
N LEU A 7 -4.16 -9.97 3.67
CA LEU A 7 -4.44 -8.64 4.20
C LEU A 7 -4.18 -7.61 3.10
N VAL A 8 -5.25 -7.04 2.55
CA VAL A 8 -5.17 -6.07 1.45
C VAL A 8 -5.44 -4.67 2.00
N PHE A 9 -4.50 -3.75 1.80
CA PHE A 9 -4.64 -2.37 2.25
C PHE A 9 -5.05 -1.43 1.11
N GLN A 10 -6.05 -0.60 1.37
CA GLN A 10 -6.43 0.52 0.52
C GLN A 10 -6.25 1.83 1.31
N TYR A 11 -5.32 2.68 0.87
CA TYR A 11 -5.08 3.98 1.49
C TYR A 11 -4.49 4.98 0.50
N LYS A 12 -4.65 6.27 0.81
CA LYS A 12 -4.00 7.36 0.07
C LYS A 12 -2.53 7.49 0.46
N THR A 13 -1.66 7.45 -0.53
CA THR A 13 -0.21 7.70 -0.42
C THR A 13 0.10 9.21 -0.41
N ILE A 14 1.25 9.57 0.15
CA ILE A 14 1.79 10.92 0.11
C ILE A 14 2.73 11.01 -1.09
N TYR A 15 2.48 11.96 -1.99
CA TYR A 15 3.24 12.11 -3.23
C TYR A 15 4.70 12.43 -2.96
N LEU A 16 5.62 11.68 -3.58
CA LEU A 16 7.07 11.81 -3.49
C LEU A 16 7.64 11.82 -2.05
N ASN A 17 6.90 11.28 -1.07
CA ASN A 17 7.36 11.17 0.31
C ASN A 17 7.46 9.71 0.74
N ILE A 18 8.58 9.09 0.39
CA ILE A 18 8.86 7.67 0.65
C ILE A 18 8.87 7.38 2.16
N GLU A 19 9.49 8.25 2.95
CA GLU A 19 9.61 8.06 4.39
C GLU A 19 8.25 8.05 5.09
N ALA A 20 7.38 9.02 4.79
CA ALA A 20 6.06 9.08 5.38
C ALA A 20 5.16 7.91 4.94
N ASN A 21 5.32 7.44 3.70
CA ASN A 21 4.61 6.26 3.20
C ASN A 21 5.11 4.97 3.86
N LEU A 22 6.42 4.80 4.05
CA LEU A 22 7.01 3.67 4.77
C LEU A 22 6.52 3.62 6.22
N LEU A 23 6.55 4.75 6.93
CA LEU A 23 6.03 4.85 8.30
C LEU A 23 4.55 4.49 8.36
N LYS A 24 3.77 4.84 7.34
CA LYS A 24 2.36 4.47 7.25
C LYS A 24 2.17 2.96 7.02
N MET A 25 2.99 2.35 6.15
CA MET A 25 2.97 0.91 5.92
C MET A 25 3.32 0.14 7.20
N GLU A 26 4.37 0.55 7.91
CA GLU A 26 4.79 -0.07 9.17
C GLU A 26 3.67 -0.02 10.22
N ARG A 27 3.03 1.15 10.38
CA ARG A 27 1.89 1.33 11.30
C ARG A 27 0.71 0.42 10.95
N LEU A 28 0.41 0.25 9.66
CA LEU A 28 -0.66 -0.65 9.20
C LEU A 28 -0.34 -2.12 9.50
N ILE A 29 0.88 -2.57 9.19
CA ILE A 29 1.31 -3.94 9.49
C ILE A 29 1.22 -4.19 11.00
N LYS A 30 1.75 -3.29 11.82
CA LYS A 30 1.73 -3.43 13.28
C LYS A 30 0.31 -3.48 13.82
N LYS A 31 -0.57 -2.58 13.36
CA LYS A 31 -1.98 -2.49 13.78
C LYS A 31 -2.74 -3.79 13.53
N TYR A 32 -2.49 -4.46 12.40
CA TYR A 32 -3.24 -5.65 11.98
C TYR A 32 -2.46 -6.97 12.11
N SER A 33 -1.30 -6.95 12.76
CA SER A 33 -0.44 -8.12 12.98
C SER A 33 -1.16 -9.27 13.73
N TYR A 34 -2.13 -8.94 14.59
CA TYR A 34 -2.92 -9.92 15.33
C TYR A 34 -3.75 -10.86 14.44
N LEU A 35 -4.02 -10.46 13.18
CA LEU A 35 -4.73 -11.29 12.20
C LEU A 35 -3.85 -12.41 11.64
N LYS A 36 -2.53 -12.35 11.85
CA LYS A 36 -1.54 -13.34 11.35
C LYS A 36 -1.75 -13.69 9.87
N PRO A 37 -1.77 -12.70 8.95
CA PRO A 37 -1.97 -12.97 7.54
C PRO A 37 -0.79 -13.74 6.95
N ASP A 38 -1.05 -14.59 5.96
CA ASP A 38 -0.02 -15.28 5.19
C ASP A 38 0.68 -14.33 4.19
N LEU A 39 -0.06 -13.30 3.73
CA LEU A 39 0.45 -12.30 2.79
C LEU A 39 -0.22 -10.94 3.03
N VAL A 40 0.57 -9.87 2.88
CA VAL A 40 0.09 -8.48 2.92
C VAL A 40 0.27 -7.86 1.53
N VAL A 41 -0.77 -7.21 1.04
CA VAL A 41 -0.80 -6.55 -0.28
C VAL A 41 -1.03 -5.06 -0.09
N PHE A 42 -0.17 -4.26 -0.72
CA PHE A 42 -0.20 -2.80 -0.71
C PHE A 42 -0.67 -2.25 -2.07
N PRO A 43 -1.23 -1.02 -2.10
CA PRO A 43 -1.64 -0.41 -3.36
C PRO A 43 -0.44 -0.15 -4.28
N GLU A 44 -0.73 -0.04 -5.57
CA GLU A 44 0.25 0.38 -6.57
C GLU A 44 0.87 1.74 -6.19
N TYR A 45 2.16 1.90 -6.45
CA TYR A 45 2.93 3.08 -6.05
C TYR A 45 2.84 3.42 -4.56
N SER A 46 2.66 2.41 -3.69
CA SER A 46 2.55 2.57 -2.23
C SER A 46 3.68 3.37 -1.57
N LEU A 47 4.88 3.37 -2.15
CA LEU A 47 6.05 4.10 -1.64
C LEU A 47 6.17 5.53 -2.16
N THR A 48 5.92 5.74 -3.45
CA THR A 48 6.14 7.05 -4.10
C THR A 48 4.87 7.88 -4.19
N GLY A 49 3.71 7.25 -3.98
CA GLY A 49 2.43 7.73 -4.46
C GLY A 49 2.29 7.66 -5.98
N PRO A 50 1.07 7.86 -6.52
CA PRO A 50 0.82 7.77 -7.94
C PRO A 50 1.79 8.68 -8.68
N LEU A 51 2.64 8.06 -9.50
CA LEU A 51 3.50 8.79 -10.42
C LEU A 51 2.56 9.31 -11.49
N PHE A 52 2.27 10.61 -11.48
CA PHE A 52 1.57 11.24 -12.59
C PHE A 52 2.48 11.15 -13.81
N SER A 53 2.37 10.07 -14.57
CA SER A 53 2.74 10.03 -15.98
C SER A 53 1.46 9.93 -16.80
N ASN A 54 1.00 11.07 -17.31
CA ASN A 54 0.21 11.21 -18.53
C ASN A 54 -1.27 10.76 -18.54
N TYR A 55 -2.04 11.02 -17.48
CA TYR A 55 -3.52 11.06 -17.60
C TYR A 55 -4.06 12.37 -18.21
N ASN A 56 -3.26 13.07 -19.02
CA ASN A 56 -3.72 14.13 -19.93
C ASN A 56 -3.08 13.92 -21.32
N LEU A 57 -3.51 12.87 -22.02
CA LEU A 57 -3.44 12.81 -23.49
C LEU A 57 -4.86 12.78 -24.06
N SER A 58 -5.74 13.62 -23.53
CA SER A 58 -7.05 13.89 -24.13
C SER A 58 -7.38 15.37 -23.99
N LEU A 59 -7.01 16.14 -25.01
CA LEU A 59 -7.76 17.26 -25.55
C LEU A 59 -7.63 17.20 -27.07
#